data_AF-A0AAV9WWM1-F1
#
_entry.id   AF-A0AAV9WWM1-F1
#
_cell.length_a   1.000
_cell.length_b   1.000
_cell.length_c   1.000
_cell.angle_alpha   90.00
_cell.angle_beta   90.00
_cell.angle_gamma   90.00
#
_symmetry.space_group_name_H-M   'P 1'
#
loop_
_entity.id
_entity.type
_entity.pdbx_description
1 polymer ?
#
loop_
_entity_poly.entity_id
_entity_poly.type
_entity_poly.pdbx_seq_one_letter_code
_entity_poly.pdbx_strand_id
1 'polypeptide(L)'
;MAAKTWSHTPSSFFLLWLSISLTLVTWDLGYVFFRPHSMPGGKYHIFWKPYSIYCEVDLVYGFKHYEDGEGFNPAQSTLNFFETSMYLYYIYLVRSYAGAAGAKVGKFGQTRMVGSPAAKAVVWGLVASMATFWKTALYCKFLPPLFFLLCFLSRRIFD
;
A
#
# COMPACT_ATOMS: atom_id res chain seq x y z
N MET A 1 29.70 -10.39 29.42
CA MET A 1 28.24 -10.46 29.17
C MET A 1 28.00 -10.87 27.74
N ALA A 2 27.24 -11.93 27.47
CA ALA A 2 26.86 -12.25 26.08
C ALA A 2 25.96 -11.13 25.55
N ALA A 3 26.31 -10.52 24.42
CA ALA A 3 25.50 -9.47 23.82
C ALA A 3 24.11 -10.05 23.47
N LYS A 4 23.05 -9.36 23.90
CA LYS A 4 21.68 -9.76 23.56
C LYS A 4 21.46 -9.56 22.07
N THR A 5 21.47 -10.63 21.30
CA THR A 5 21.26 -10.56 19.86
C THR A 5 19.82 -10.16 19.55
N TRP A 6 19.63 -9.08 18.79
CA TRP A 6 18.33 -8.61 18.36
C TRP A 6 17.61 -9.68 17.54
N SER A 7 16.30 -9.85 17.75
CA SER A 7 15.47 -10.76 16.96
C SER A 7 14.16 -10.11 16.56
N HIS A 8 13.74 -10.33 15.32
CA HIS A 8 12.45 -9.87 14.78
C HIS A 8 11.63 -11.08 14.31
N THR A 9 10.37 -11.14 14.72
CA THR A 9 9.43 -12.16 14.27
C THR A 9 8.17 -11.45 13.76
N PRO A 10 7.91 -11.44 12.43
CA PRO A 10 6.69 -10.86 11.91
C PRO A 10 5.44 -11.55 12.45
N SER A 11 4.39 -10.79 12.76
CA SER A 11 3.09 -11.36 13.10
C SER A 11 2.41 -11.92 11.84
N SER A 12 1.69 -13.03 11.97
CA SER A 12 0.94 -13.63 10.84
C SER A 12 -0.08 -12.64 10.28
N PHE A 13 -0.73 -11.87 11.16
CA PHE A 13 -1.67 -10.84 10.77
C PHE A 13 -1.00 -9.75 9.93
N PHE A 14 0.20 -9.30 10.34
CA PHE A 14 0.96 -8.32 9.57
C PHE A 14 1.34 -8.85 8.18
N LEU A 15 1.80 -10.10 8.07
CA LEU A 15 2.13 -10.69 6.76
C LEU A 15 0.91 -10.87 5.86
N LEU A 16 -0.24 -11.23 6.43
CA LEU A 16 -1.51 -11.30 5.70
C LEU A 16 -1.92 -9.92 5.19
N TRP A 17 -1.93 -8.92 6.07
CA TRP A 17 -2.24 -7.54 5.73
C TRP A 17 -1.31 -7.00 4.64
N LEU A 18 -0.01 -7.27 4.75
CA LEU A 18 0.99 -6.86 3.79
C LEU A 18 0.77 -7.52 2.42
N SER A 19 0.34 -8.78 2.38
CA SER A 19 0.01 -9.47 1.13
C SER A 19 -1.20 -8.86 0.43
N ILE A 20 -2.24 -8.53 1.19
CA ILE A 20 -3.43 -7.83 0.67
C ILE A 20 -3.03 -6.42 0.20
N SER A 21 -2.29 -5.67 1.02
CA SER A 21 -1.85 -4.30 0.73
C SER A 21 -1.00 -4.22 -0.52
N LEU A 22 -0.01 -5.12 -0.68
CA LEU A 22 0.84 -5.16 -1.87
C LEU A 22 0.02 -5.36 -3.14
N THR A 23 -0.98 -6.24 -3.10
CA THR A 23 -1.84 -6.50 -4.25
C THR A 23 -2.65 -5.26 -4.61
N LEU A 24 -3.29 -4.62 -3.62
CA LEU A 24 -4.10 -3.42 -3.82
C LEU A 24 -3.28 -2.21 -4.28
N VAL A 25 -2.15 -1.94 -3.64
CA VAL A 25 -1.28 -0.79 -3.95
C VAL A 25 -0.62 -0.96 -5.31
N THR A 26 -0.26 -2.20 -5.70
CA THR A 26 0.27 -2.46 -7.05
C THR A 26 -0.82 -2.29 -8.12
N TRP A 27 -2.06 -2.69 -7.81
CA TRP A 27 -3.19 -2.50 -8.72
C TRP A 27 -3.52 -1.00 -8.91
N ASP A 28 -3.47 -0.21 -7.83
CA ASP A 28 -3.61 1.24 -7.85
C ASP A 28 -2.49 1.92 -8.65
N LEU A 29 -1.24 1.50 -8.41
CA LEU A 29 -0.10 1.96 -9.21
C LEU A 29 -0.35 1.72 -10.70
N GLY A 30 -0.78 0.51 -11.06
CA GLY A 30 -1.12 0.18 -12.44
C GLY A 30 -2.22 1.08 -13.00
N TYR A 31 -3.26 1.36 -12.21
CA TYR A 31 -4.33 2.25 -12.63
C TYR A 31 -3.81 3.62 -13.04
N VAL A 32 -2.96 4.23 -12.22
CA VAL A 32 -2.45 5.59 -12.45
C VAL A 32 -1.44 5.64 -13.59
N PHE A 33 -0.49 4.70 -13.64
CA PHE A 33 0.56 4.71 -14.67
C PHE A 33 0.04 4.37 -16.07
N PHE A 34 -1.04 3.58 -16.17
CA PHE A 34 -1.63 3.23 -17.47
C PHE A 34 -2.71 4.21 -17.95
N ARG A 35 -2.94 5.33 -17.26
CA ARG A 35 -3.88 6.37 -17.77
C ARG A 35 -3.38 6.91 -19.12
N PRO A 36 -4.26 7.09 -20.12
CA PRO A 36 -5.72 7.01 -20.03
C PRO A 36 -6.31 5.62 -20.32
N HIS A 37 -5.50 4.61 -20.67
CA HIS A 37 -5.98 3.28 -21.09
C HIS A 37 -6.65 2.48 -19.96
N SER A 38 -6.32 2.77 -18.70
CA SER A 38 -6.94 2.20 -17.51
C SER A 38 -8.25 2.90 -17.11
N MET A 39 -8.49 4.12 -17.59
CA MET A 39 -9.67 4.94 -17.26
C MET A 39 -10.92 4.44 -18.01
N PRO A 40 -12.15 4.80 -17.56
CA PRO A 40 -13.38 4.43 -18.27
C PRO A 40 -13.32 4.74 -19.77
N GLY A 41 -13.66 3.77 -20.61
CA GLY A 41 -13.52 3.89 -22.07
C GLY A 41 -12.14 3.56 -22.64
N GLY A 42 -11.13 3.33 -21.79
CA GLY A 42 -9.79 2.88 -22.18
C GLY A 42 -9.72 1.37 -22.47
N LYS A 43 -8.73 0.97 -23.30
CA LYS A 43 -8.53 -0.43 -23.75
C LYS A 43 -8.42 -1.45 -22.62
N TYR A 44 -7.84 -1.08 -21.49
CA TYR A 44 -7.57 -1.97 -20.36
C TYR A 44 -8.47 -1.73 -19.16
N HIS A 45 -9.49 -0.87 -19.30
CA HIS A 45 -10.38 -0.50 -18.20
C HIS A 45 -11.07 -1.69 -17.54
N ILE A 46 -11.26 -2.80 -18.26
CA ILE A 46 -11.85 -4.02 -17.71
C ILE A 46 -11.17 -4.51 -16.43
N PHE A 47 -9.84 -4.35 -16.32
CA PHE A 47 -9.07 -4.73 -15.14
C PHE A 47 -9.24 -3.75 -13.97
N TRP A 48 -9.71 -2.53 -14.24
CA TRP A 48 -9.96 -1.47 -13.27
C TRP A 48 -11.43 -1.04 -13.27
N LYS A 49 -12.35 -1.94 -13.64
CA LYS A 49 -13.78 -1.64 -13.72
C LYS A 49 -14.32 -1.00 -12.41
N PRO A 50 -13.93 -1.44 -11.19
CA PRO A 50 -14.39 -0.79 -9.97
C PRO A 50 -13.96 0.69 -9.86
N TYR A 51 -12.86 1.09 -10.50
CA TYR A 51 -12.38 2.48 -10.52
C TYR A 51 -13.33 3.44 -11.24
N SER A 52 -14.31 2.97 -12.02
CA SER A 52 -15.29 3.87 -12.66
C SER A 52 -16.08 4.68 -11.63
N ILE A 53 -16.52 4.02 -10.54
CA ILE A 53 -17.25 4.68 -9.45
C ILE A 53 -16.34 5.72 -8.77
N TYR A 54 -15.06 5.39 -8.59
CA TYR A 54 -14.10 6.34 -8.02
C TYR A 54 -13.82 7.51 -8.95
N CYS A 55 -13.84 7.34 -10.27
CA CYS A 55 -13.66 8.45 -11.22
C CYS A 55 -14.79 9.49 -11.15
N GLU A 56 -16.01 9.04 -10.84
CA GLU A 56 -17.19 9.90 -10.73
C GLU A 56 -17.20 10.69 -9.42
N VAL A 57 -16.72 10.04 -8.36
CA VAL A 57 -16.87 10.46 -6.97
C VAL A 57 -15.62 11.18 -6.48
N ASP A 58 -14.45 10.63 -6.80
CA ASP A 58 -13.15 11.13 -6.40
C ASP A 58 -12.44 11.79 -7.59
N LEU A 59 -12.48 13.12 -7.60
CA LEU A 59 -11.92 13.90 -8.70
C LEU A 59 -10.42 13.65 -8.92
N VAL A 60 -9.67 13.25 -7.88
CA VAL A 60 -8.23 12.93 -7.96
C VAL A 60 -8.00 11.70 -8.86
N TYR A 61 -8.95 10.77 -8.90
CA TYR A 61 -8.92 9.59 -9.76
C TYR A 61 -9.66 9.78 -11.09
N GLY A 62 -10.51 10.81 -11.20
CA GLY A 62 -11.33 11.10 -12.37
C GLY A 62 -10.62 11.81 -13.53
N PHE A 63 -11.38 12.02 -14.60
CA PHE A 63 -10.94 12.71 -15.82
C PHE A 63 -10.48 14.13 -15.57
N LYS A 64 -11.18 14.86 -14.70
CA LYS A 64 -10.84 16.25 -14.40
C LYS A 64 -9.37 16.42 -13.97
N HIS A 65 -8.92 15.69 -12.95
CA HIS A 65 -7.53 15.81 -12.46
C HIS A 65 -6.50 15.32 -13.49
N TYR A 66 -6.86 14.35 -14.33
CA TYR A 66 -5.99 13.87 -15.40
C TYR A 66 -5.86 14.89 -16.54
N GLU A 67 -6.97 15.49 -16.99
CA GLU A 67 -7.02 16.49 -18.05
C GLU A 67 -6.43 17.84 -17.61
N ASP A 68 -6.62 18.22 -16.35
CA ASP A 68 -6.02 19.40 -15.73
C ASP A 68 -4.49 19.24 -15.56
N GLY A 69 -3.94 18.04 -15.79
CA GLY A 69 -2.50 17.78 -15.71
C GLY A 69 -1.93 17.83 -14.30
N GLU A 70 -2.77 17.55 -13.29
CA GLU A 70 -2.40 17.69 -11.89
C GLU A 70 -1.40 16.61 -11.46
N GLY A 71 -0.31 17.05 -10.80
CA GLY A 71 0.82 16.18 -10.45
C GLY A 71 0.62 15.33 -9.20
N PHE A 72 -0.44 15.55 -8.42
CA PHE A 72 -0.62 14.92 -7.12
C PHE A 72 -0.85 13.41 -7.22
N ASN A 73 -1.81 12.96 -8.04
CA ASN A 73 -2.09 11.52 -8.19
C ASN A 73 -0.86 10.73 -8.73
N PRO A 74 -0.17 11.18 -9.81
CA PRO A 74 1.07 10.54 -10.25
C PRO A 74 2.18 10.52 -9.19
N ALA A 75 2.33 11.58 -8.40
CA ALA A 75 3.31 11.63 -7.31
C ALA A 75 2.98 10.61 -6.21
N GLN A 76 1.71 10.47 -5.83
CA GLN A 76 1.28 9.45 -4.88
C GLN A 76 1.52 8.03 -5.41
N SER A 77 1.25 7.80 -6.70
CA SER A 77 1.51 6.51 -7.34
C SER A 77 3.01 6.18 -7.44
N THR A 78 3.85 7.20 -7.61
CA THR A 78 5.31 7.04 -7.51
C THR A 78 5.74 6.63 -6.10
N LEU A 79 5.11 7.18 -5.05
CA LEU A 79 5.34 6.70 -3.69
C LEU A 79 4.83 5.27 -3.49
N ASN A 80 3.71 4.88 -4.10
CA ASN A 80 3.22 3.48 -4.10
C ASN A 80 4.27 2.50 -4.66
N PHE A 81 5.01 2.91 -5.70
CA PHE A 81 6.09 2.10 -6.27
C PHE A 81 7.20 1.83 -5.26
N PHE A 82 7.69 2.88 -4.60
CA PHE A 82 8.75 2.75 -3.60
C PHE A 82 8.27 1.98 -2.36
N GLU A 83 7.06 2.25 -1.89
CA GLU A 83 6.42 1.53 -0.78
C GLU A 83 6.35 0.02 -1.08
N THR A 84 5.82 -0.34 -2.25
CA THR A 84 5.70 -1.74 -2.70
C THR A 84 7.08 -2.39 -2.79
N SER A 85 8.06 -1.70 -3.37
CA SER A 85 9.43 -2.20 -3.50
C SER A 85 10.09 -2.47 -2.14
N MET A 86 9.92 -1.57 -1.17
CA MET A 86 10.44 -1.74 0.19
C MET A 86 9.76 -2.89 0.94
N TYR A 87 8.44 -3.04 0.78
CA TYR A 87 7.73 -4.17 1.38
C TYR A 87 8.07 -5.51 0.72
N LEU A 88 8.30 -5.55 -0.60
CA LEU A 88 8.83 -6.74 -1.27
C LEU A 88 10.23 -7.09 -0.77
N TYR A 89 11.09 -6.08 -0.58
CA TYR A 89 12.41 -6.27 0.03
C TYR A 89 12.32 -6.78 1.47
N TYR A 90 11.37 -6.26 2.26
CA TYR A 90 11.07 -6.79 3.59
C TYR A 90 10.69 -8.27 3.55
N ILE A 91 9.75 -8.67 2.69
CA ILE A 91 9.35 -10.08 2.54
C ILE A 91 10.54 -10.93 2.11
N TYR A 92 11.36 -10.43 1.18
CA TYR A 92 12.57 -11.11 0.73
C TYR A 92 13.50 -11.38 1.92
N LEU A 93 13.80 -10.38 2.75
CA LEU A 93 14.60 -10.56 3.96
C LEU A 93 13.98 -11.59 4.91
N VAL A 94 12.67 -11.51 5.16
CA VAL A 94 11.95 -12.48 6.01
C VAL A 94 12.09 -13.90 5.48
N ARG A 95 11.98 -14.11 4.18
CA ARG A 95 12.06 -15.45 3.55
C ARG A 95 13.48 -15.97 3.44
N SER A 96 14.45 -15.13 3.09
CA SER A 96 15.85 -15.54 2.90
C SER A 96 16.57 -15.82 4.21
N TYR A 97 16.23 -15.09 5.28
CA TYR A 97 16.88 -15.23 6.59
C TYR A 97 16.03 -16.00 7.61
N ALA A 98 14.92 -16.59 7.16
CA ALA A 98 14.08 -17.52 7.91
C ALA A 98 14.87 -18.72 8.48
N GLY A 99 15.92 -19.19 7.80
CA GLY A 99 16.66 -20.39 8.21
C GLY A 99 17.85 -20.17 9.14
N ALA A 100 18.39 -18.96 9.20
CA ALA A 100 19.72 -18.75 9.78
C ALA A 100 19.76 -18.76 11.33
N ALA A 101 18.61 -18.66 12.00
CA ALA A 101 18.57 -18.57 13.47
C ALA A 101 17.28 -19.04 14.18
N GLY A 102 16.46 -19.91 13.57
CA GLY A 102 15.53 -20.73 14.36
C GLY A 102 14.11 -20.81 13.85
N ALA A 103 13.67 -22.08 13.78
CA ALA A 103 12.32 -22.64 13.88
C ALA A 103 11.15 -21.83 13.31
N LYS A 104 10.27 -22.51 12.56
CA LYS A 104 8.92 -22.00 12.29
C LYS A 104 8.21 -21.81 13.64
N VAL A 105 8.04 -20.56 14.09
CA VAL A 105 7.49 -20.25 15.43
C VAL A 105 5.96 -20.19 15.41
N GLY A 106 5.33 -20.21 14.24
CA GLY A 106 3.88 -20.06 14.12
C GLY A 106 3.21 -20.94 13.07
N LYS A 107 1.91 -21.17 13.26
CA LYS A 107 1.04 -21.96 12.37
C LYS A 107 0.98 -21.43 10.92
N PHE A 108 1.32 -20.15 10.71
CA PHE A 108 1.30 -19.49 9.39
C PHE A 108 2.71 -19.24 8.82
N GLY A 109 3.72 -20.03 9.22
CA GLY A 109 5.07 -19.90 8.66
C GLY A 109 5.86 -18.69 9.18
N GLN A 110 5.49 -18.16 10.34
CA GLN A 110 6.25 -17.12 11.02
C GLN A 110 7.66 -17.62 11.30
N THR A 111 8.65 -16.83 10.88
CA THR A 111 10.04 -17.22 11.09
C THR A 111 10.79 -16.13 11.83
N ARG A 112 11.62 -16.57 12.79
CA ARG A 112 12.41 -15.67 13.61
C ARG A 112 13.69 -15.30 12.88
N MET A 113 13.87 -14.00 12.64
CA MET A 113 15.14 -13.45 12.17
C MET A 113 15.96 -12.98 13.36
N VAL A 114 17.28 -13.14 13.29
CA VAL A 114 18.21 -12.73 14.35
C VAL A 114 19.37 -11.94 13.74
N GLY A 115 19.88 -10.95 14.48
CA GLY A 115 21.03 -10.14 14.10
C GLY A 115 20.73 -8.99 13.14
N SER A 116 21.72 -8.58 12.35
CA SER A 116 21.63 -7.43 11.44
C SER A 116 20.52 -7.54 10.38
N PRO A 117 20.21 -8.71 9.79
CA PRO A 117 19.09 -8.84 8.85
C PRO A 117 17.74 -8.51 9.48
N ALA A 118 17.54 -8.89 10.75
CA ALA A 118 16.33 -8.57 11.50
C ALA A 118 16.18 -7.06 11.73
N ALA A 119 17.27 -6.37 12.07
CA ALA A 119 17.27 -4.92 12.23
C ALA A 119 16.97 -4.20 10.90
N LYS A 120 17.61 -4.63 9.80
CA LYS A 120 17.33 -4.08 8.45
C LYS A 120 15.86 -4.25 8.06
N ALA A 121 15.29 -5.44 8.27
CA ALA A 121 13.89 -5.69 7.95
C ALA A 121 12.96 -4.72 8.70
N VAL A 122 13.17 -4.52 10.00
CA VAL A 122 12.36 -3.59 10.80
C VAL A 122 12.48 -2.15 10.27
N VAL A 123 13.68 -1.69 9.95
CA VAL A 123 13.90 -0.33 9.42
C VAL A 123 13.18 -0.14 8.08
N TRP A 124 13.36 -1.06 7.13
CA TRP A 124 12.68 -0.96 5.82
C TRP A 124 11.15 -1.03 5.94
N GLY A 125 10.64 -1.90 6.82
CA GLY A 125 9.20 -1.97 7.11
C GLY A 125 8.66 -0.69 7.72
N LEU A 126 9.41 -0.06 8.65
CA LEU A 126 9.04 1.21 9.27
C LEU A 126 9.02 2.33 8.23
N VAL A 127 10.07 2.47 7.40
CA VAL A 127 10.14 3.49 6.36
C VAL A 127 8.98 3.34 5.37
N ALA A 128 8.69 2.12 4.94
CA ALA A 128 7.54 1.85 4.07
C ALA A 128 6.21 2.25 4.75
N SER A 129 6.01 1.93 6.02
CA SER A 129 4.79 2.33 6.76
C SER A 129 4.66 3.84 6.94
N MET A 130 5.78 4.55 7.12
CA MET A 130 5.79 6.02 7.20
C MET A 130 5.43 6.64 5.86
N ALA A 131 5.90 6.06 4.75
CA ALA A 131 5.50 6.47 3.40
C ALA A 131 3.99 6.30 3.20
N THR A 132 3.42 5.15 3.58
CA THR A 132 1.96 4.92 3.53
C THR A 132 1.22 5.96 4.37
N PHE A 133 1.66 6.17 5.62
CA PHE A 133 1.03 7.09 6.55
C PHE A 133 1.01 8.52 6.01
N TRP A 134 2.16 9.02 5.55
CA TRP A 134 2.25 10.40 5.08
C TRP A 134 1.52 10.63 3.77
N LYS A 135 1.57 9.66 2.85
CA LYS A 135 0.78 9.68 1.62
C LYS A 135 -0.72 9.80 1.90
N THR A 136 -1.23 9.06 2.89
CA THR A 136 -2.63 9.14 3.32
C THR A 136 -2.93 10.48 4.00
N ALA A 137 -2.04 10.99 4.86
CA ALA A 137 -2.21 12.29 5.50
C ALA A 137 -2.28 13.44 4.47
N LEU A 138 -1.44 13.39 3.42
CA LEU A 138 -1.49 14.34 2.31
C LEU A 138 -2.76 14.20 1.48
N TYR A 139 -3.22 12.96 1.25
CA TYR A 139 -4.48 12.70 0.55
C TYR A 139 -5.66 13.35 1.23
N CYS A 140 -5.74 13.27 2.57
CA CYS A 140 -6.82 13.89 3.34
C CYS A 140 -6.85 15.42 3.22
N LYS A 141 -5.73 16.07 2.86
CA LYS A 141 -5.72 17.52 2.57
C LYS A 141 -6.25 17.84 1.18
N PHE A 142 -6.05 16.94 0.23
CA PHE A 142 -6.45 17.12 -1.16
C PHE A 142 -7.90 16.69 -1.41
N LEU A 143 -8.43 15.79 -0.57
CA LEU A 143 -9.83 15.40 -0.57
C LEU A 143 -10.67 16.50 0.12
N PRO A 144 -11.65 17.14 -0.54
CA PRO A 144 -12.46 18.16 0.09
C PRO A 144 -13.25 17.58 1.28
N PRO A 145 -13.28 18.25 2.45
CA PRO A 145 -13.85 17.71 3.69
C PRO A 145 -15.36 17.39 3.63
N LEU A 146 -16.07 17.90 2.61
CA LEU A 146 -17.50 17.65 2.40
C LEU A 146 -17.81 16.28 1.79
N PHE A 147 -16.84 15.65 1.12
CA PHE A 147 -17.11 14.45 0.34
C PHE A 147 -17.19 13.17 1.20
N PHE A 148 -16.30 13.07 2.21
CA PHE A 148 -16.30 11.97 3.18
C PHE A 148 -17.58 11.96 4.04
N LEU A 149 -18.10 13.16 4.36
CA LEU A 149 -19.34 13.32 5.13
C LEU A 149 -20.59 13.02 4.28
N LEU A 150 -20.63 13.42 3.01
CA LEU A 150 -21.75 13.17 2.11
C LEU A 150 -21.90 11.69 1.74
N CYS A 151 -20.83 10.92 1.54
CA CYS A 151 -20.95 9.47 1.30
C CYS A 151 -21.43 8.68 2.54
N PHE A 152 -21.03 9.09 3.76
CA PHE A 152 -21.49 8.45 5.00
C PHE A 152 -22.92 8.88 5.39
N LEU A 153 -23.32 10.11 5.06
CA LEU A 153 -24.67 10.63 5.33
C LEU A 153 -25.68 10.27 4.23
N SER A 154 -25.27 10.13 2.97
CA SER A 154 -26.16 9.76 1.85
C SER A 154 -26.74 8.34 2.01
N ARG A 155 -26.03 7.42 2.68
CA ARG A 155 -26.58 6.11 3.04
C ARG A 155 -27.53 6.12 4.25
N ARG A 156 -27.67 7.24 4.98
CA ARG A 156 -28.63 7.38 6.08
C ARG A 156 -29.87 8.20 5.73
N ILE A 157 -29.91 8.80 4.54
CA ILE A 157 -31.02 9.65 4.08
C ILE A 157 -31.89 8.91 3.03
N PHE A 158 -31.40 7.79 2.49
CA PHE A 158 -32.14 6.95 1.53
C PHE A 158 -32.54 5.57 2.09
N ASP A 159 -32.55 5.42 3.42
CA ASP A 159 -33.29 4.35 4.13
C ASP A 159 -34.39 4.98 4.99
#